data_AF-A0A8B3KXM8-F1
#
_entry.id   AF-A0A8B3KXM8-F1
#
_cell.length_a   1.000
_cell.length_b   1.000
_cell.length_c   1.000
_cell.angle_alpha   90.00
_cell.angle_beta   90.00
_cell.angle_gamma   90.00
#
_symmetry.space_group_name_H-M   'P 1'
#
loop_
_entity.id
_entity.type
_entity.pdbx_description
1 polymer ?
#
loop_
_entity_poly.entity_id
_entity_poly.type
_entity_poly.pdbx_seq_one_letter_code
_entity_poly.pdbx_strand_id
1 'polypeptide(L)'
;MRIFGVVSFVLAGLCLAGCSSTSGVDALQMPSNETTSSVVRPSAPVTKAVKTADAAMTVETVSMAGAARIRPPASLPGDQNARVDEDNARPGDENSRPFGLAEEETVAFPAPDLPDTVEPPVEAAALVSPPKRLSRAAPAMLAGPVTRYAFRDAKPINFGRASPRHLAVHGVDVSRWQGNINWQKLRAQGANFAYIKATDGGDHLDPMFMKNWRGADAAGLKRGAYHFFYWCRTAGEQADWFIRNVPRVQGALPPVIDVEWNGESSCKRRPSRQKVLEKMQVFMDKLERHYGQRPIIYTSPDFYRDNLRGAFLDYPFWLRAVAAHPSKVYPGRNWLFWQYSGSGLSHGVSGRIDLNVFHGDERQWRRWLGGGEVVADAN
;
A
#
# COMPACT_ATOMS: atom_id res chain seq x y z
N MET A 1 -80.82 55.61 7.08
CA MET A 1 -80.37 55.48 5.68
C MET A 1 -80.08 54.01 5.40
N ARG A 2 -80.82 53.41 4.43
CA ARG A 2 -80.47 52.30 3.50
C ARG A 2 -79.65 51.13 4.10
N ILE A 3 -80.25 50.03 4.59
CA ILE A 3 -80.88 48.85 3.94
C ILE A 3 -79.91 47.93 3.14
N PHE A 4 -80.08 46.62 3.39
CA PHE A 4 -79.70 45.39 2.64
C PHE A 4 -78.22 44.98 2.73
N GLY A 5 -77.84 43.75 3.12
CA GLY A 5 -78.58 42.50 3.27
C GLY A 5 -77.99 41.41 2.37
N VAL A 6 -78.15 40.15 2.79
CA VAL A 6 -78.13 38.91 1.98
C VAL A 6 -76.71 38.32 1.74
N VAL A 7 -76.28 37.23 2.39
CA VAL A 7 -76.77 35.82 2.47
C VAL A 7 -76.11 34.91 1.42
N SER A 8 -75.37 33.93 1.96
CA SER A 8 -75.24 32.50 1.63
C SER A 8 -75.08 31.97 0.20
N PHE A 9 -74.20 30.96 0.07
CA PHE A 9 -74.46 29.52 -0.22
C PHE A 9 -73.25 28.92 -0.97
N VAL A 10 -72.52 27.95 -0.39
CA VAL A 10 -72.61 26.48 -0.64
C VAL A 10 -72.48 26.10 -2.12
N LEU A 11 -71.47 25.30 -2.50
CA LEU A 11 -71.62 23.90 -2.95
C LEU A 11 -70.32 23.33 -3.53
N ALA A 12 -70.00 22.13 -3.04
CA ALA A 12 -69.55 20.94 -3.77
C ALA A 12 -68.21 20.98 -4.52
N GLY A 13 -67.41 19.92 -4.56
CA GLY A 13 -67.55 18.54 -4.14
C GLY A 13 -66.54 17.75 -4.99
N LEU A 14 -65.90 16.72 -4.42
CA LEU A 14 -65.61 15.45 -5.10
C LEU A 14 -64.93 14.51 -4.09
N CYS A 15 -65.67 13.49 -3.68
CA CYS A 15 -65.10 12.22 -3.25
C CYS A 15 -64.64 11.47 -4.51
N LEU A 16 -63.50 10.76 -4.44
CA LEU A 16 -63.40 9.33 -4.74
C LEU A 16 -61.96 8.83 -4.54
N ALA A 17 -61.88 7.65 -3.89
CA ALA A 17 -60.84 6.62 -3.82
C ALA A 17 -59.51 6.88 -4.56
N GLY A 18 -58.35 6.69 -3.95
CA GLY A 18 -57.94 5.49 -3.22
C GLY A 18 -57.32 4.49 -4.20
N CYS A 19 -55.99 4.36 -4.17
CA CYS A 19 -55.24 3.13 -4.49
C CYS A 19 -53.75 3.32 -4.18
N SER A 20 -53.30 2.54 -3.20
CA SER A 20 -51.89 2.29 -2.90
C SER A 20 -51.16 1.73 -4.11
N SER A 21 -49.93 2.17 -4.35
CA SER A 21 -48.97 1.41 -5.15
C SER A 21 -47.60 1.44 -4.51
N THR A 22 -47.26 0.28 -3.97
CA THR A 22 -45.92 -0.15 -3.60
C THR A 22 -45.06 -0.12 -4.86
N SER A 23 -43.85 0.42 -4.79
CA SER A 23 -42.82 0.11 -5.79
C SER A 23 -41.54 -0.20 -5.04
N GLY A 24 -41.12 -1.46 -5.17
CA GLY A 24 -40.01 -2.06 -4.47
C GLY A 24 -38.67 -1.42 -4.83
N VAL A 25 -37.80 -1.41 -3.84
CA VAL A 25 -36.38 -1.13 -4.01
C VAL A 25 -35.65 -2.46 -4.28
N ASP A 26 -35.90 -3.05 -5.44
CA ASP A 26 -34.94 -3.99 -6.04
C ASP A 26 -33.97 -3.18 -6.90
N ALA A 27 -33.07 -2.46 -6.23
CA ALA A 27 -31.86 -1.99 -6.89
C ALA A 27 -30.88 -3.17 -6.94
N LEU A 28 -30.93 -3.89 -8.06
CA LEU A 28 -29.90 -4.84 -8.48
C LEU A 28 -28.53 -4.14 -8.37
N GLN A 29 -27.83 -4.44 -7.27
CA GLN A 29 -26.46 -4.04 -7.02
C GLN A 29 -25.58 -4.79 -8.03
N MET A 30 -25.37 -4.18 -9.19
CA MET A 30 -24.38 -4.64 -10.16
C MET A 30 -23.00 -4.61 -9.48
N PRO A 31 -22.26 -5.74 -9.38
CA PRO A 31 -20.89 -5.72 -8.91
C PRO A 31 -20.04 -4.92 -9.89
N SER A 32 -19.30 -3.94 -9.38
CA SER A 32 -18.32 -3.17 -10.16
C SER A 32 -17.26 -4.12 -10.71
N ASN A 33 -17.13 -4.22 -12.04
CA ASN A 33 -16.05 -4.93 -12.74
C ASN A 33 -14.76 -4.09 -12.78
N GLU A 34 -14.42 -3.42 -11.67
CA GLU A 34 -13.15 -2.71 -11.57
C GLU A 34 -12.07 -3.66 -11.05
N THR A 35 -11.22 -4.10 -11.97
CA THR A 35 -9.99 -4.84 -11.71
C THR A 35 -9.08 -4.01 -10.80
N THR A 36 -8.96 -4.41 -9.54
CA THR A 36 -8.05 -3.81 -8.56
C THR A 36 -6.64 -4.32 -8.78
N SER A 37 -5.93 -3.66 -9.69
CA SER A 37 -4.49 -3.63 -9.72
C SER A 37 -4.08 -2.20 -10.04
N SER A 38 -3.44 -1.54 -9.07
CA SER A 38 -2.74 -0.29 -9.27
C SER A 38 -1.77 -0.49 -10.45
N VAL A 39 -2.12 0.17 -11.56
CA VAL A 39 -1.52 0.13 -12.91
C VAL A 39 -1.77 -1.13 -13.75
N VAL A 40 -2.51 -0.92 -14.85
CA VAL A 40 -2.65 -1.86 -15.97
C VAL A 40 -1.27 -2.20 -16.57
N ARG A 41 -0.97 -3.49 -16.71
CA ARG A 41 0.24 -4.00 -17.41
C ARG A 41 0.30 -3.45 -18.85
N PRO A 42 1.42 -2.87 -19.30
CA PRO A 42 1.62 -2.59 -20.73
C PRO A 42 1.74 -3.90 -21.52
N SER A 43 1.05 -3.99 -22.65
CA SER A 43 1.08 -5.14 -23.57
C SER A 43 2.32 -5.12 -24.47
N ALA A 44 3.54 -5.24 -23.93
CA ALA A 44 4.73 -5.60 -24.72
C ALA A 44 5.91 -5.98 -23.82
N PRO A 45 6.73 -6.99 -24.19
CA PRO A 45 7.98 -7.27 -23.50
C PRO A 45 8.98 -6.13 -23.73
N VAL A 46 9.59 -5.65 -22.66
CA VAL A 46 10.73 -4.71 -22.72
C VAL A 46 11.87 -5.40 -23.45
N THR A 47 12.20 -4.90 -24.65
CA THR A 47 13.33 -5.39 -25.45
C THR A 47 14.65 -5.09 -24.73
N LYS A 48 15.52 -6.10 -24.68
CA LYS A 48 16.87 -5.98 -24.13
C LYS A 48 17.67 -4.92 -24.92
N ALA A 49 18.43 -4.12 -24.18
CA ALA A 49 19.36 -3.13 -24.74
C ALA A 49 20.33 -3.78 -25.73
N VAL A 50 20.39 -3.22 -26.94
CA VAL A 50 21.42 -3.50 -27.95
C VAL A 50 22.71 -2.79 -27.51
N LYS A 51 23.81 -3.54 -27.44
CA LYS A 51 25.16 -3.00 -27.27
C LYS A 51 25.51 -2.11 -28.45
N THR A 52 25.82 -0.85 -28.17
CA THR A 52 26.51 0.05 -29.11
C THR A 52 27.93 -0.44 -29.32
N ALA A 53 28.30 -0.69 -30.58
CA ALA A 53 29.68 -0.94 -30.99
C ALA A 53 30.35 0.40 -31.35
N ASP A 54 31.57 0.58 -30.86
CA ASP A 54 32.47 1.68 -31.16
C ASP A 54 32.81 1.72 -32.66
N ALA A 55 32.74 2.92 -33.25
CA ALA A 55 33.33 3.21 -34.55
C ALA A 55 34.59 4.05 -34.32
N ALA A 56 35.75 3.41 -34.43
CA ALA A 56 37.04 4.07 -34.53
C ALA A 56 37.60 3.87 -35.95
N MET A 57 37.92 5.00 -36.59
CA MET A 57 38.64 5.08 -37.86
C MET A 57 39.99 4.36 -37.78
N THR A 58 40.33 3.56 -38.79
CA THR A 58 41.74 3.31 -39.14
C THR A 58 41.94 3.20 -40.65
N VAL A 59 43.11 3.69 -41.03
CA VAL A 59 43.63 4.02 -42.36
C VAL A 59 44.21 2.76 -43.03
N GLU A 60 44.09 2.68 -44.36
CA GLU A 60 44.76 1.67 -45.20
C GLU A 60 46.28 1.79 -45.12
N THR A 61 47.00 0.65 -45.15
CA THR A 61 48.15 0.41 -46.06
C THR A 61 48.72 -1.02 -45.94
N VAL A 62 48.74 -1.71 -47.10
CA VAL A 62 49.79 -2.61 -47.68
C VAL A 62 50.11 -4.01 -47.08
N SER A 63 49.70 -5.02 -47.88
CA SER A 63 50.44 -6.20 -48.42
C SER A 63 51.33 -7.10 -47.55
N MET A 64 51.07 -8.42 -47.56
CA MET A 64 51.83 -9.46 -48.30
C MET A 64 51.33 -10.88 -47.96
N ALA A 65 51.37 -11.76 -48.97
CA ALA A 65 50.86 -13.14 -48.98
C ALA A 65 51.77 -14.19 -48.30
N GLY A 66 51.22 -15.37 -47.98
CA GLY A 66 52.01 -16.58 -47.70
C GLY A 66 51.20 -17.76 -47.15
N ALA A 67 51.29 -18.92 -47.79
CA ALA A 67 50.39 -20.06 -47.68
C ALA A 67 50.89 -21.23 -46.79
N ALA A 68 49.95 -22.15 -46.53
CA ALA A 68 50.10 -23.62 -46.43
C ALA A 68 50.18 -24.32 -45.05
N ARG A 69 49.15 -25.17 -44.82
CA ARG A 69 49.08 -26.59 -44.33
C ARG A 69 49.96 -26.96 -43.12
N ILE A 70 49.45 -27.63 -42.08
CA ILE A 70 49.20 -29.09 -42.02
C ILE A 70 48.34 -29.42 -40.77
N ARG A 71 47.31 -30.27 -40.95
CA ARG A 71 46.73 -31.24 -39.98
C ARG A 71 47.13 -32.65 -40.53
N PRO A 72 47.06 -33.81 -39.83
CA PRO A 72 46.01 -34.27 -38.88
C PRO A 72 46.59 -35.30 -37.86
N PRO A 73 45.95 -36.40 -37.36
CA PRO A 73 44.53 -36.83 -37.35
C PRO A 73 44.02 -37.38 -35.97
N ALA A 74 42.70 -37.48 -35.76
CA ALA A 74 41.85 -38.71 -35.67
C ALA A 74 41.49 -39.08 -34.22
N SER A 75 40.36 -39.69 -33.82
CA SER A 75 39.04 -40.05 -34.42
C SER A 75 38.20 -40.68 -33.26
N LEU A 76 36.97 -40.21 -32.98
CA LEU A 76 35.68 -40.93 -33.17
C LEU A 76 35.26 -41.90 -32.01
N PRO A 77 34.02 -42.46 -31.96
CA PRO A 77 32.91 -41.92 -31.15
C PRO A 77 32.14 -43.04 -30.40
N GLY A 78 30.98 -42.72 -29.80
CA GLY A 78 30.04 -43.72 -29.30
C GLY A 78 28.67 -43.13 -28.99
N ASP A 79 27.77 -43.17 -29.98
CA ASP A 79 26.33 -42.90 -29.93
C ASP A 79 25.63 -43.66 -28.79
N GLN A 80 24.77 -43.04 -27.99
CA GLN A 80 23.36 -42.66 -28.25
C GLN A 80 22.36 -43.81 -28.41
N ASN A 81 21.22 -43.57 -27.76
CA ASN A 81 19.87 -44.10 -27.99
C ASN A 81 19.54 -45.45 -27.38
N ALA A 82 18.31 -45.71 -26.92
CA ALA A 82 17.14 -44.88 -26.64
C ALA A 82 16.02 -45.84 -26.19
N ARG A 83 15.29 -45.48 -25.13
CA ARG A 83 13.86 -45.82 -24.87
C ARG A 83 13.57 -47.36 -24.81
N VAL A 84 12.46 -47.91 -24.33
CA VAL A 84 11.06 -47.52 -24.22
C VAL A 84 10.45 -48.44 -23.14
N ASP A 85 9.55 -47.89 -22.32
CA ASP A 85 8.34 -48.43 -21.67
C ASP A 85 8.22 -49.92 -21.27
N GLU A 86 7.74 -50.21 -20.04
CA GLU A 86 6.32 -50.52 -19.78
C GLU A 86 6.08 -50.97 -18.32
N ASP A 87 4.88 -50.63 -17.87
CA ASP A 87 4.12 -51.02 -16.68
C ASP A 87 4.44 -52.38 -16.01
N ASN A 88 4.40 -52.42 -14.66
CA ASN A 88 3.31 -53.15 -13.99
C ASN A 88 3.20 -52.97 -12.47
N ALA A 89 1.95 -53.19 -12.05
CA ALA A 89 1.31 -53.22 -10.75
C ALA A 89 2.04 -53.83 -9.53
N ARG A 90 1.70 -53.29 -8.34
CA ARG A 90 1.78 -53.91 -7.00
C ARG A 90 0.77 -55.07 -6.87
N PRO A 91 0.93 -56.08 -5.97
CA PRO A 91 0.55 -55.94 -4.54
C PRO A 91 1.27 -56.85 -3.49
N GLY A 92 1.07 -56.53 -2.20
CA GLY A 92 1.31 -57.40 -1.01
C GLY A 92 2.78 -57.53 -0.56
N ASP A 93 3.16 -57.71 0.70
CA ASP A 93 2.40 -58.01 1.91
C ASP A 93 3.23 -57.73 3.18
N GLU A 94 2.52 -57.34 4.24
CA GLU A 94 2.70 -57.55 5.69
C GLU A 94 4.01 -57.41 6.52
N ASN A 95 3.81 -56.64 7.60
CA ASN A 95 4.18 -56.86 9.02
C ASN A 95 5.64 -56.86 9.48
N SER A 96 5.99 -55.81 10.24
CA SER A 96 6.34 -55.91 11.68
C SER A 96 6.28 -54.54 12.37
N ARG A 97 5.55 -54.47 13.49
CA ARG A 97 5.33 -53.30 14.36
C ARG A 97 6.32 -53.29 15.56
N PRO A 98 6.36 -52.21 16.37
CA PRO A 98 7.58 -51.70 16.99
C PRO A 98 7.76 -52.08 18.48
N PHE A 99 9.01 -51.99 18.96
CA PHE A 99 9.41 -51.92 20.38
C PHE A 99 10.43 -50.78 20.48
N GLY A 100 10.52 -49.95 21.52
CA GLY A 100 9.82 -49.89 22.79
C GLY A 100 10.22 -48.58 23.48
N LEU A 101 9.32 -48.09 24.33
CA LEU A 101 9.54 -46.99 25.26
C LEU A 101 10.49 -47.46 26.37
N ALA A 102 11.47 -46.63 26.73
CA ALA A 102 12.19 -46.75 27.98
C ALA A 102 11.89 -45.50 28.81
N GLU A 103 11.30 -45.76 29.98
CA GLU A 103 11.04 -44.85 31.07
C GLU A 103 12.38 -44.41 31.67
N GLU A 104 12.54 -43.12 31.99
CA GLU A 104 13.58 -42.68 32.92
C GLU A 104 12.92 -42.16 34.20
N GLU A 105 13.48 -42.71 35.27
CA GLU A 105 13.00 -42.79 36.63
C GLU A 105 13.29 -41.49 37.39
N THR A 106 12.26 -40.99 38.08
CA THR A 106 12.34 -39.81 38.94
C THR A 106 13.10 -40.12 40.23
N VAL A 107 14.25 -39.48 40.43
CA VAL A 107 14.96 -39.48 41.71
C VAL A 107 14.67 -38.17 42.46
N ALA A 108 14.01 -38.31 43.61
CA ALA A 108 13.71 -37.22 44.54
C ALA A 108 14.95 -36.88 45.38
N PHE A 109 15.34 -35.60 45.38
CA PHE A 109 16.30 -35.04 46.33
C PHE A 109 15.55 -34.35 47.49
N PRO A 110 15.99 -34.50 48.75
CA PRO A 110 15.37 -33.82 49.88
C PRO A 110 15.72 -32.33 49.86
N ALA A 111 14.72 -31.50 50.12
CA ALA A 111 14.86 -30.05 50.27
C ALA A 111 15.68 -29.70 51.53
N PRO A 112 16.55 -28.68 51.50
CA PRO A 112 17.09 -28.10 52.72
C PRO A 112 16.06 -27.13 53.33
N ASP A 113 15.85 -27.26 54.64
CA ASP A 113 15.06 -26.34 55.46
C ASP A 113 15.61 -24.90 55.36
N LEU A 114 14.75 -23.96 54.99
CA LEU A 114 15.03 -22.53 55.01
C LEU A 114 14.49 -21.92 56.32
N PRO A 115 15.29 -21.13 57.07
CA PRO A 115 14.80 -20.44 58.25
C PRO A 115 13.91 -19.24 57.91
N ASP A 116 12.99 -18.97 58.83
CA ASP A 116 12.00 -17.89 58.81
C ASP A 116 12.57 -16.48 58.60
N THR A 117 11.83 -15.72 57.79
CA THR A 117 11.60 -14.25 57.84
C THR A 117 12.79 -13.31 58.03
N VAL A 118 13.16 -12.60 56.95
CA VAL A 118 13.40 -11.15 56.98
C VAL A 118 12.84 -10.54 55.69
N GLU A 119 11.74 -9.79 55.79
CA GLU A 119 11.26 -8.94 54.68
C GLU A 119 12.23 -7.78 54.47
N PRO A 120 12.75 -7.54 53.26
CA PRO A 120 13.49 -6.32 52.97
C PRO A 120 12.51 -5.14 52.87
N PRO A 121 12.93 -3.91 53.20
CA PRO A 121 12.05 -2.76 53.12
C PRO A 121 11.62 -2.53 51.68
N VAL A 122 10.30 -2.44 51.48
CA VAL A 122 9.69 -2.11 50.20
C VAL A 122 10.05 -0.67 49.86
N GLU A 123 11.16 -0.48 49.15
CA GLU A 123 11.46 0.81 48.55
C GLU A 123 10.46 1.03 47.43
N ALA A 124 9.62 2.07 47.56
CA ALA A 124 8.59 2.40 46.60
C ALA A 124 9.23 2.56 45.23
N ALA A 125 8.95 1.62 44.33
CA ALA A 125 9.34 1.69 42.93
C ALA A 125 8.78 2.99 42.36
N ALA A 126 9.64 3.99 42.24
CA ALA A 126 9.33 5.25 41.59
C ALA A 126 8.82 4.91 40.19
N LEU A 127 7.58 5.34 39.91
CA LEU A 127 6.96 5.28 38.60
C LEU A 127 7.96 5.77 37.55
N VAL A 128 8.51 4.84 36.77
CA VAL A 128 9.31 5.16 35.60
C VAL A 128 8.40 5.97 34.69
N SER A 129 8.64 7.28 34.65
CA SER A 129 7.96 8.17 33.74
C SER A 129 8.08 7.60 32.32
N PRO A 130 7.00 7.57 31.51
CA PRO A 130 7.10 7.10 30.14
C PRO A 130 8.21 7.88 29.43
N PRO A 131 9.00 7.25 28.55
CA PRO A 131 10.06 7.95 27.85
C PRO A 131 9.42 9.15 27.13
N LYS A 132 9.82 10.36 27.52
CA LYS A 132 9.47 11.58 26.79
C LYS A 132 9.72 11.29 25.31
N ARG A 133 8.68 11.37 24.47
CA ARG A 133 8.82 11.31 23.01
C ARG A 133 9.84 12.37 22.61
N LEU A 134 11.09 11.97 22.41
CA LEU A 134 12.10 12.80 21.79
C LEU A 134 11.90 12.73 20.28
N SER A 135 10.76 13.23 19.78
CA SER A 135 10.73 13.73 18.41
C SER A 135 11.31 15.14 18.47
N ARG A 136 12.63 15.26 18.26
CA ARG A 136 13.18 16.56 17.88
C ARG A 136 12.59 16.89 16.51
N ALA A 137 11.46 17.59 16.51
CA ALA A 137 10.82 18.14 15.34
C ALA A 137 11.89 18.82 14.49
N ALA A 138 12.01 18.39 13.24
CA ALA A 138 12.75 19.16 12.26
C ALA A 138 12.05 20.52 12.13
N PRO A 139 12.76 21.67 12.18
CA PRO A 139 12.12 22.97 12.03
C PRO A 139 11.24 22.99 10.77
N ALA A 140 10.02 23.53 10.88
CA ALA A 140 9.07 23.67 9.77
C ALA A 140 9.65 24.43 8.54
N MET A 141 10.81 25.07 8.71
CA MET A 141 11.65 25.71 7.70
C MET A 141 12.30 24.73 6.69
N LEU A 142 12.30 23.41 6.95
CA LEU A 142 12.88 22.39 6.05
C LEU A 142 11.92 21.82 4.99
N ALA A 143 10.71 22.39 4.90
CA ALA A 143 9.80 22.11 3.80
C ALA A 143 9.98 23.17 2.71
N GLY A 144 10.57 22.77 1.56
CA GLY A 144 10.64 23.63 0.38
C GLY A 144 9.25 24.07 -0.09
N PRO A 145 9.16 25.09 -0.96
CA PRO A 145 7.88 25.64 -1.40
C PRO A 145 7.01 24.59 -2.08
N VAL A 146 5.70 24.63 -1.83
CA VAL A 146 4.74 23.78 -2.55
C VAL A 146 4.66 24.24 -4.01
N THR A 147 4.92 23.32 -4.94
CA THR A 147 4.67 23.56 -6.37
C THR A 147 3.22 23.26 -6.68
N ARG A 148 2.58 24.21 -7.36
CA ARG A 148 1.19 24.08 -7.78
C ARG A 148 0.99 22.88 -8.69
N TYR A 149 -0.15 22.22 -8.49
CA TYR A 149 -0.60 21.12 -9.31
C TYR A 149 -0.75 21.50 -10.79
N ALA A 150 -0.18 20.68 -11.66
CA ALA A 150 -0.32 20.78 -13.11
C ALA A 150 -0.51 19.40 -13.79
N PHE A 151 -0.95 18.38 -13.05
CA PHE A 151 -1.20 17.07 -13.63
C PHE A 151 -2.42 17.10 -14.57
N ARG A 152 -2.38 16.22 -15.56
CA ARG A 152 -3.55 15.86 -16.38
C ARG A 152 -4.13 14.54 -15.86
N ASP A 153 -5.32 14.22 -16.33
CA ASP A 153 -5.98 12.97 -15.99
C ASP A 153 -6.67 12.44 -17.25
N ALA A 154 -6.49 11.16 -17.55
CA ALA A 154 -7.12 10.53 -18.71
C ALA A 154 -8.64 10.31 -18.50
N LYS A 155 -9.09 10.18 -17.25
CA LYS A 155 -10.51 9.98 -16.89
C LYS A 155 -10.88 10.84 -15.68
N PRO A 156 -10.88 12.18 -15.81
CA PRO A 156 -11.18 13.06 -14.69
C PRO A 156 -12.62 12.88 -14.22
N ILE A 157 -12.81 12.72 -12.92
CA ILE A 157 -14.14 12.78 -12.30
C ILE A 157 -14.48 14.20 -11.89
N ASN A 158 -15.72 14.61 -12.13
CA ASN A 158 -16.24 15.90 -11.69
C ASN A 158 -16.71 15.81 -10.23
N PHE A 159 -15.87 16.28 -9.31
CA PHE A 159 -16.20 16.37 -7.88
C PHE A 159 -16.91 17.68 -7.49
N GLY A 160 -17.23 18.55 -8.45
CA GLY A 160 -17.88 19.84 -8.21
C GLY A 160 -17.04 20.77 -7.32
N ARG A 161 -17.69 21.39 -6.32
CA ARG A 161 -17.02 22.31 -5.38
C ARG A 161 -15.97 21.63 -4.49
N ALA A 162 -16.14 20.34 -4.22
CA ALA A 162 -15.21 19.53 -3.43
C ALA A 162 -14.09 18.92 -4.28
N SER A 163 -13.69 19.62 -5.35
CA SER A 163 -12.64 19.16 -6.25
C SER A 163 -11.28 19.08 -5.56
N PRO A 164 -10.50 18.00 -5.77
CA PRO A 164 -9.15 17.87 -5.23
C PRO A 164 -8.23 19.00 -5.72
N ARG A 165 -8.54 19.63 -6.87
CA ARG A 165 -7.79 20.76 -7.43
C ARG A 165 -7.79 22.01 -6.55
N HIS A 166 -8.71 22.11 -5.59
CA HIS A 166 -8.77 23.23 -4.64
C HIS A 166 -7.85 23.03 -3.44
N LEU A 167 -7.28 21.83 -3.25
CA LEU A 167 -6.32 21.55 -2.20
C LEU A 167 -4.90 21.89 -2.69
N ALA A 168 -4.07 22.41 -1.79
CA ALA A 168 -2.80 23.01 -2.20
C ALA A 168 -1.72 21.97 -2.54
N VAL A 169 -1.72 20.84 -1.82
CA VAL A 169 -0.58 19.92 -1.80
C VAL A 169 -0.97 18.61 -2.47
N HIS A 170 -0.50 18.46 -3.70
CA HIS A 170 -0.65 17.24 -4.48
C HIS A 170 0.61 16.38 -4.42
N GLY A 171 0.41 15.09 -4.63
CA GLY A 171 1.46 14.09 -4.70
C GLY A 171 1.04 12.88 -5.51
N VAL A 172 1.90 11.88 -5.52
CA VAL A 172 1.71 10.65 -6.29
C VAL A 172 2.01 9.44 -5.42
N ASP A 173 1.55 8.28 -5.84
CA ASP A 173 2.08 7.02 -5.36
C ASP A 173 2.48 6.12 -6.51
N VAL A 174 3.57 5.38 -6.31
CA VAL A 174 4.23 4.64 -7.39
C VAL A 174 4.78 3.30 -6.91
N SER A 175 4.96 2.39 -7.86
CA SER A 175 5.61 1.09 -7.69
C SER A 175 6.51 0.81 -8.90
N ARG A 176 6.96 -0.44 -9.04
CA ARG A 176 7.59 -0.92 -10.27
C ARG A 176 6.79 -0.67 -11.54
N TRP A 177 5.46 -0.59 -11.45
CA TRP A 177 4.60 -0.52 -12.63
C TRP A 177 4.69 0.82 -13.38
N GLN A 178 5.12 1.89 -12.71
CA GLN A 178 5.41 3.16 -13.37
C GLN A 178 6.74 3.16 -14.16
N GLY A 179 7.56 2.11 -14.03
CA GLY A 179 8.82 2.00 -14.74
C GLY A 179 9.79 3.14 -14.40
N ASN A 180 10.48 3.67 -15.42
CA ASN A 180 11.42 4.77 -15.24
C ASN A 180 10.68 6.10 -15.07
N ILE A 181 10.94 6.79 -13.96
CA ILE A 181 10.28 8.05 -13.62
C ILE A 181 11.26 9.21 -13.75
N ASN A 182 10.85 10.26 -14.48
CA ASN A 182 11.53 11.55 -14.44
C ASN A 182 10.99 12.37 -13.26
N TRP A 183 11.66 12.23 -12.11
CA TRP A 183 11.25 12.85 -10.84
C TRP A 183 11.31 14.38 -10.86
N GLN A 184 12.28 14.98 -11.55
CA GLN A 184 12.37 16.44 -11.69
C GLN A 184 11.16 16.99 -12.44
N LYS A 185 10.72 16.29 -13.48
CA LYS A 185 9.52 16.67 -14.23
C LYS A 185 8.25 16.49 -13.40
N LEU A 186 8.13 15.41 -12.63
CA LEU A 186 7.02 15.25 -11.68
C LEU A 186 6.98 16.37 -10.64
N ARG A 187 8.13 16.72 -10.04
CA ARG A 187 8.26 17.83 -9.10
C ARG A 187 7.75 19.13 -9.71
N ALA A 188 8.23 19.45 -10.92
CA ALA A 188 7.84 20.66 -11.66
C ALA A 188 6.36 20.69 -12.04
N GLN A 189 5.71 19.53 -12.16
CA GLN A 189 4.27 19.39 -12.43
C GLN A 189 3.40 19.37 -11.16
N GLY A 190 3.99 19.62 -9.98
CA GLY A 190 3.25 19.75 -8.72
C GLY A 190 3.22 18.49 -7.86
N ALA A 191 4.09 17.51 -8.09
CA ALA A 191 4.32 16.43 -7.12
C ALA A 191 5.13 17.02 -5.96
N ASN A 192 4.50 17.18 -4.79
CA ASN A 192 5.17 17.67 -3.58
C ASN A 192 5.56 16.54 -2.63
N PHE A 193 4.85 15.42 -2.73
CA PHE A 193 5.16 14.19 -2.05
C PHE A 193 5.02 12.96 -2.95
N ALA A 194 5.66 11.87 -2.56
CA ALA A 194 5.52 10.57 -3.16
C ALA A 194 5.47 9.45 -2.12
N TYR A 195 4.48 8.57 -2.20
CA TYR A 195 4.53 7.27 -1.54
C TYR A 195 5.02 6.20 -2.52
N ILE A 196 6.01 5.42 -2.10
CA ILE A 196 6.72 4.49 -3.00
C ILE A 196 6.57 3.08 -2.44
N LYS A 197 6.10 2.15 -3.27
CA LYS A 197 5.99 0.76 -2.86
C LYS A 197 7.35 0.25 -2.45
N ALA A 198 7.47 -0.25 -1.24
CA ALA A 198 8.69 -0.88 -0.77
C ALA A 198 8.58 -2.40 -0.81
N THR A 199 7.55 -2.94 -0.17
CA THR A 199 7.45 -4.39 0.01
C THR A 199 6.01 -4.88 -0.11
N ASP A 200 5.86 -6.16 -0.41
CA ASP A 200 4.60 -6.88 -0.29
C ASP A 200 4.85 -8.26 0.33
N GLY A 201 3.97 -8.68 1.24
CA GLY A 201 4.18 -9.92 2.00
C GLY A 201 5.49 -9.97 2.81
N GLY A 202 6.04 -11.16 3.03
CA GLY A 202 7.19 -11.37 3.91
C GLY A 202 8.53 -11.48 3.19
N ASP A 203 8.52 -11.37 1.86
CA ASP A 203 9.55 -11.90 0.97
C ASP A 203 9.70 -11.12 -0.36
N HIS A 204 8.81 -10.18 -0.68
CA HIS A 204 8.92 -9.41 -1.93
C HIS A 204 9.33 -7.95 -1.66
N LEU A 205 10.44 -7.55 -2.28
CA LEU A 205 10.89 -6.17 -2.37
C LEU A 205 10.51 -5.64 -3.75
N ASP A 206 9.91 -4.46 -3.83
CA ASP A 206 9.67 -3.81 -5.11
C ASP A 206 11.02 -3.45 -5.75
N PRO A 207 11.34 -3.97 -6.96
CA PRO A 207 12.66 -3.81 -7.57
C PRO A 207 12.99 -2.36 -7.92
N MET A 208 11.98 -1.49 -8.00
CA MET A 208 12.15 -0.07 -8.28
C MET A 208 12.20 0.78 -7.00
N PHE A 209 11.95 0.21 -5.81
CA PHE A 209 11.86 0.95 -4.55
C PHE A 209 13.05 1.88 -4.33
N MET A 210 14.28 1.34 -4.26
CA MET A 210 15.45 2.16 -3.93
C MET A 210 15.80 3.19 -5.00
N LYS A 211 15.53 2.88 -6.28
CA LYS A 211 15.71 3.82 -7.39
C LYS A 211 14.74 4.99 -7.26
N ASN A 212 13.46 4.69 -7.03
CA ASN A 212 12.41 5.68 -6.84
C ASN A 212 12.63 6.50 -5.56
N TRP A 213 13.05 5.84 -4.48
CA TRP A 213 13.35 6.45 -3.19
C TRP A 213 14.41 7.54 -3.31
N ARG A 214 15.54 7.22 -3.96
CA ARG A 214 16.63 8.18 -4.21
C ARG A 214 16.23 9.26 -5.23
N GLY A 215 15.50 8.88 -6.28
CA GLY A 215 15.08 9.81 -7.33
C GLY A 215 14.11 10.88 -6.82
N ALA A 216 13.13 10.48 -6.00
CA ALA A 216 12.19 11.41 -5.36
C ALA A 216 12.90 12.37 -4.40
N ASP A 217 13.86 11.86 -3.61
CA ASP A 217 14.70 12.66 -2.71
C ASP A 217 15.50 13.73 -3.46
N ALA A 218 16.21 13.31 -4.52
CA ALA A 218 17.04 14.19 -5.34
C ALA A 218 16.23 15.25 -6.10
N ALA A 219 14.95 15.00 -6.35
CA ALA A 219 14.02 15.99 -6.91
C ALA A 219 13.33 16.86 -5.84
N GLY A 220 13.63 16.65 -4.55
CA GLY A 220 13.10 17.45 -3.45
C GLY A 220 11.65 17.15 -3.09
N LEU A 221 11.13 15.97 -3.45
CA LEU A 221 9.82 15.51 -2.98
C LEU A 221 9.95 14.97 -1.55
N LYS A 222 8.93 15.21 -0.72
CA LYS A 222 8.80 14.44 0.53
C LYS A 222 8.40 13.01 0.19
N ARG A 223 9.12 12.03 0.70
CA ARG A 223 8.91 10.62 0.34
C ARG A 223 8.55 9.77 1.53
N GLY A 224 7.61 8.86 1.32
CA GLY A 224 7.24 7.80 2.25
C GLY A 224 7.24 6.44 1.54
N ALA A 225 7.28 5.37 2.32
CA ALA A 225 7.25 4.01 1.80
C ALA A 225 5.95 3.33 2.22
N TYR A 226 5.39 2.50 1.34
CA TYR A 226 4.21 1.70 1.67
C TYR A 226 4.46 0.19 1.55
N HIS A 227 3.74 -0.55 2.37
CA HIS A 227 3.71 -2.01 2.40
C HIS A 227 2.36 -2.53 1.94
N PHE A 228 2.32 -3.35 0.88
CA PHE A 228 1.09 -4.01 0.46
C PHE A 228 0.84 -5.26 1.30
N PHE A 229 -0.21 -5.25 2.11
CA PHE A 229 -0.44 -6.28 3.11
C PHE A 229 -0.92 -7.59 2.49
N TYR A 230 -0.28 -8.70 2.87
CA TYR A 230 -0.58 -10.05 2.38
C TYR A 230 -1.19 -10.90 3.49
N TRP A 231 -2.49 -11.19 3.36
CA TRP A 231 -3.31 -11.82 4.40
C TRP A 231 -2.93 -13.26 4.77
N CYS A 232 -2.12 -13.93 3.96
CA CYS A 232 -1.67 -15.31 4.16
C CYS A 232 -0.30 -15.42 4.84
N ARG A 233 0.28 -14.31 5.30
CA ARG A 233 1.53 -14.29 6.12
C ARG A 233 1.26 -13.75 7.51
N THR A 234 2.19 -13.94 8.45
CA THR A 234 2.05 -13.31 9.78
C THR A 234 2.25 -11.79 9.67
N ALA A 235 1.72 -11.03 10.63
CA ALA A 235 1.89 -9.57 10.62
C ALA A 235 3.32 -9.18 11.05
N GLY A 236 3.90 -9.96 11.98
CA GLY A 236 5.26 -9.75 12.47
C GLY A 236 6.32 -9.90 11.38
N GLU A 237 6.24 -10.97 10.56
CA GLU A 237 7.17 -11.20 9.45
C GLU A 237 7.12 -10.08 8.41
N GLN A 238 5.91 -9.61 8.07
CA GLN A 238 5.72 -8.53 7.11
C GLN A 238 6.32 -7.21 7.63
N ALA A 239 6.12 -6.91 8.92
CA ALA A 239 6.71 -5.74 9.55
C ALA A 239 8.24 -5.80 9.55
N ASP A 240 8.82 -6.97 9.90
CA ASP A 240 10.27 -7.17 9.88
C ASP A 240 10.85 -7.10 8.46
N TRP A 241 10.10 -7.57 7.47
CA TRP A 241 10.47 -7.43 6.06
C TRP A 241 10.45 -5.98 5.60
N PHE A 242 9.42 -5.20 5.96
CA PHE A 242 9.36 -3.77 5.66
C PHE A 242 10.52 -3.01 6.34
N ILE A 243 10.76 -3.25 7.63
CA ILE A 243 11.84 -2.62 8.41
C ILE A 243 13.23 -2.92 7.83
N ARG A 244 13.48 -4.16 7.41
CA ARG A 244 14.77 -4.55 6.80
C ARG A 244 15.05 -3.82 5.48
N ASN A 245 14.01 -3.45 4.72
CA ASN A 245 14.17 -2.93 3.37
C ASN A 245 13.98 -1.40 3.26
N VAL A 246 13.29 -0.77 4.22
CA VAL A 246 13.01 0.67 4.18
C VAL A 246 13.92 1.40 5.16
N PRO A 247 14.80 2.31 4.69
CA PRO A 247 15.74 2.97 5.57
C PRO A 247 15.02 4.03 6.43
N ARG A 248 15.33 4.05 7.73
CA ARG A 248 14.94 5.13 8.63
C ARG A 248 15.82 6.36 8.36
N VAL A 249 15.24 7.38 7.73
CA VAL A 249 15.94 8.63 7.40
C VAL A 249 15.13 9.84 7.86
N GLN A 250 15.82 10.88 8.31
CA GLN A 250 15.18 12.11 8.76
C GLN A 250 14.39 12.75 7.61
N GLY A 251 13.17 13.22 7.92
CA GLY A 251 12.33 13.91 6.95
C GLY A 251 11.57 13.00 5.97
N ALA A 252 11.72 11.67 6.06
CA ALA A 252 10.80 10.74 5.43
C ALA A 252 9.41 10.83 6.08
N LEU A 253 8.38 10.68 5.25
CA LEU A 253 6.99 10.61 5.68
C LEU A 253 6.71 9.30 6.47
N PRO A 254 5.63 9.25 7.27
CA PRO A 254 5.29 8.05 8.02
C PRO A 254 5.10 6.84 7.11
N PRO A 255 5.45 5.63 7.57
CA PRO A 255 5.26 4.43 6.78
C PRO A 255 3.76 4.18 6.56
N VAL A 256 3.39 3.65 5.40
CA VAL A 256 2.00 3.31 5.07
C VAL A 256 1.81 1.80 5.13
N ILE A 257 0.74 1.36 5.79
CA ILE A 257 0.17 0.03 5.58
C ILE A 257 -0.94 0.15 4.53
N ASP A 258 -0.78 -0.56 3.42
CA ASP A 258 -1.77 -0.66 2.36
C ASP A 258 -2.59 -1.95 2.57
N VAL A 259 -3.85 -1.77 2.97
CA VAL A 259 -4.80 -2.86 3.22
C VAL A 259 -5.97 -2.77 2.25
N GLU A 260 -6.05 -3.74 1.36
CA GLU A 260 -7.18 -3.91 0.46
C GLU A 260 -7.46 -5.37 0.14
N TRP A 261 -8.62 -5.61 -0.47
CA TRP A 261 -8.93 -6.90 -1.09
C TRP A 261 -8.35 -6.94 -2.50
N ASN A 262 -7.27 -7.70 -2.66
CA ASN A 262 -6.63 -7.89 -3.96
C ASN A 262 -7.19 -9.13 -4.66
N GLY A 263 -8.02 -8.92 -5.68
CA GLY A 263 -8.59 -10.00 -6.49
C GLY A 263 -7.54 -10.80 -7.28
N GLU A 264 -6.40 -10.20 -7.62
CA GLU A 264 -5.31 -10.82 -8.37
C GLU A 264 -4.30 -11.56 -7.47
N SER A 265 -4.36 -11.34 -6.15
CA SER A 265 -3.44 -11.98 -5.20
C SER A 265 -3.58 -13.50 -5.21
N SER A 266 -2.48 -14.23 -5.09
CA SER A 266 -2.49 -15.68 -4.85
C SER A 266 -3.10 -16.03 -3.49
N CYS A 267 -3.07 -15.10 -2.53
CA CYS A 267 -3.78 -15.24 -1.27
C CYS A 267 -5.24 -14.85 -1.44
N LYS A 268 -6.13 -15.84 -1.45
CA LYS A 268 -7.59 -15.64 -1.47
C LYS A 268 -8.21 -15.56 -0.08
N ARG A 269 -7.40 -15.62 0.98
CA ARG A 269 -7.90 -15.64 2.37
C ARG A 269 -8.49 -14.27 2.74
N ARG A 270 -9.71 -14.30 3.26
CA ARG A 270 -10.37 -13.16 3.91
C ARG A 270 -10.59 -13.51 5.39
N PRO A 271 -9.64 -13.16 6.29
CA PRO A 271 -9.80 -13.40 7.73
C PRO A 271 -11.02 -12.66 8.28
N SER A 272 -11.49 -13.07 9.47
CA SER A 272 -12.53 -12.32 10.19
C SER A 272 -12.07 -10.90 10.48
N ARG A 273 -13.02 -9.95 10.60
CA ARG A 273 -12.74 -8.56 10.96
C ARG A 273 -11.84 -8.44 12.20
N GLN A 274 -12.12 -9.20 13.26
CA GLN A 274 -11.28 -9.20 14.46
C GLN A 274 -9.83 -9.57 14.14
N LYS A 275 -9.60 -10.61 13.34
CA LYS A 275 -8.25 -11.04 12.96
C LYS A 275 -7.55 -10.06 12.03
N VAL A 276 -8.30 -9.39 11.17
CA VAL A 276 -7.80 -8.28 10.34
C VAL A 276 -7.26 -7.16 11.23
N LEU A 277 -8.08 -6.66 12.17
CA LEU A 277 -7.71 -5.57 13.07
C LEU A 277 -6.50 -5.93 13.94
N GLU A 278 -6.49 -7.13 14.53
CA GLU A 278 -5.35 -7.64 15.32
C GLU A 278 -4.04 -7.62 14.50
N LYS A 279 -4.09 -8.15 13.27
CA LYS A 279 -2.92 -8.20 12.39
C LYS A 279 -2.42 -6.82 11.99
N MET A 280 -3.34 -5.91 11.70
CA MET A 280 -3.00 -4.52 11.39
C MET A 280 -2.31 -3.86 12.59
N GLN A 281 -2.86 -4.00 13.81
CA GLN A 281 -2.27 -3.44 15.02
C GLN A 281 -0.84 -3.96 15.24
N VAL A 282 -0.61 -5.27 15.15
CA VAL A 282 0.72 -5.87 15.31
C VAL A 282 1.73 -5.30 14.31
N PHE A 283 1.33 -5.16 13.05
CA PHE A 283 2.18 -4.58 12.01
C PHE A 283 2.48 -3.11 12.31
N MET A 284 1.45 -2.31 12.59
CA MET A 284 1.58 -0.88 12.82
C MET A 284 2.39 -0.56 14.08
N ASP A 285 2.23 -1.32 15.17
CA ASP A 285 3.00 -1.14 16.40
C ASP A 285 4.50 -1.37 16.19
N LYS A 286 4.86 -2.40 15.42
CA LYS A 286 6.27 -2.68 15.09
C LYS A 286 6.87 -1.53 14.28
N LEU A 287 6.13 -1.00 13.32
CA LEU A 287 6.55 0.15 12.52
C LEU A 287 6.64 1.44 13.36
N GLU A 288 5.65 1.74 14.18
CA GLU A 288 5.68 2.94 15.03
C GLU A 288 6.88 2.90 15.98
N ARG A 289 7.15 1.75 16.60
CA ARG A 289 8.34 1.56 17.45
C ARG A 289 9.65 1.75 16.69
N HIS A 290 9.76 1.24 15.46
CA HIS A 290 11.00 1.33 14.70
C HIS A 290 11.26 2.73 14.12
N TYR A 291 10.24 3.33 13.48
CA TYR A 291 10.37 4.60 12.78
C TYR A 291 10.17 5.81 13.68
N GLY A 292 9.48 5.64 14.82
CA GLY A 292 9.07 6.73 15.70
C GLY A 292 7.95 7.59 15.12
N GLN A 293 7.27 7.09 14.09
CA GLN A 293 6.18 7.77 13.40
C GLN A 293 4.99 6.82 13.32
N ARG A 294 3.80 7.31 13.65
CA ARG A 294 2.56 6.53 13.55
C ARG A 294 2.27 6.18 12.09
N PRO A 295 2.08 4.90 11.73
CA PRO A 295 1.77 4.52 10.36
C PRO A 295 0.47 5.12 9.84
N ILE A 296 0.42 5.35 8.53
CA ILE A 296 -0.79 5.75 7.81
C ILE A 296 -1.47 4.51 7.25
N ILE A 297 -2.81 4.47 7.34
CA ILE A 297 -3.61 3.37 6.80
C ILE A 297 -4.13 3.78 5.43
N TYR A 298 -3.63 3.15 4.37
CA TYR A 298 -4.27 3.20 3.05
C TYR A 298 -5.34 2.10 2.95
N THR A 299 -6.47 2.42 2.35
CA THR A 299 -7.57 1.45 2.15
C THR A 299 -8.44 1.76 0.93
N SER A 300 -9.05 0.70 0.41
CA SER A 300 -10.13 0.74 -0.57
C SER A 300 -11.53 0.86 0.08
N PRO A 301 -12.58 1.26 -0.67
CA PRO A 301 -13.94 1.42 -0.13
C PRO A 301 -14.56 0.14 0.44
N ASP A 302 -14.37 -0.98 -0.26
CA ASP A 302 -14.88 -2.29 0.13
C ASP A 302 -14.17 -2.80 1.39
N PHE A 303 -12.84 -2.76 1.43
CA PHE A 303 -12.07 -3.16 2.61
C PHE A 303 -12.43 -2.32 3.84
N TYR A 304 -12.60 -1.01 3.67
CA TYR A 304 -13.01 -0.11 4.75
C TYR A 304 -14.39 -0.47 5.30
N ARG A 305 -15.38 -0.68 4.42
CA ARG A 305 -16.73 -1.07 4.81
C ARG A 305 -16.71 -2.37 5.62
N ASP A 306 -15.96 -3.35 5.15
CA ASP A 306 -15.95 -4.69 5.73
C ASP A 306 -15.20 -4.74 7.06
N ASN A 307 -14.13 -3.95 7.22
CA ASN A 307 -13.21 -4.10 8.36
C ASN A 307 -13.02 -2.85 9.23
N LEU A 308 -12.98 -1.64 8.65
CA LEU A 308 -12.39 -0.46 9.30
C LEU A 308 -13.42 0.57 9.82
N ARG A 309 -14.71 0.40 9.56
CA ARG A 309 -15.76 1.23 10.17
C ARG A 309 -15.65 1.19 11.70
N GLY A 310 -15.55 2.37 12.32
CA GLY A 310 -15.41 2.53 13.77
C GLY A 310 -14.06 2.09 14.37
N ALA A 311 -13.09 1.64 13.55
CA ALA A 311 -11.76 1.23 14.01
C ALA A 311 -10.70 2.30 13.68
N PHE A 312 -9.59 2.27 14.44
CA PHE A 312 -8.39 3.08 14.25
C PHE A 312 -8.67 4.58 14.07
N LEU A 313 -9.60 5.14 14.85
CA LEU A 313 -10.00 6.56 14.72
C LEU A 313 -8.84 7.54 15.01
N ASP A 314 -7.82 7.07 15.73
CA ASP A 314 -6.60 7.76 16.12
C ASP A 314 -5.43 7.53 15.14
N TYR A 315 -5.65 6.85 14.02
CA TYR A 315 -4.66 6.69 12.95
C TYR A 315 -4.98 7.59 11.75
N PRO A 316 -3.96 8.15 11.08
CA PRO A 316 -4.16 8.89 9.85
C PRO A 316 -4.57 7.95 8.71
N PHE A 317 -5.61 8.33 7.97
CA PHE A 317 -6.09 7.57 6.83
C PHE A 317 -5.67 8.18 5.49
N TRP A 318 -5.33 7.31 4.55
CA TRP A 318 -5.22 7.63 3.14
C TRP A 318 -6.32 6.87 2.39
N LEU A 319 -7.35 7.59 1.96
CA LEU A 319 -8.55 6.98 1.40
C LEU A 319 -8.52 6.95 -0.12
N ARG A 320 -8.75 5.79 -0.74
CA ARG A 320 -9.05 5.70 -2.17
C ARG A 320 -10.50 6.06 -2.44
N ALA A 321 -10.75 7.12 -3.19
CA ALA A 321 -12.09 7.51 -3.63
C ALA A 321 -12.03 8.14 -5.02
N VAL A 322 -12.00 7.30 -6.05
CA VAL A 322 -11.76 7.75 -7.44
C VAL A 322 -13.05 8.04 -8.23
N ALA A 323 -14.21 7.60 -7.73
CA ALA A 323 -15.51 7.76 -8.38
C ALA A 323 -16.44 8.77 -7.68
N ALA A 324 -16.18 9.06 -6.41
CA ALA A 324 -16.95 10.01 -5.60
C ALA A 324 -16.09 10.60 -4.48
N HIS A 325 -16.45 11.77 -3.98
CA HIS A 325 -15.72 12.45 -2.90
C HIS A 325 -15.65 11.58 -1.63
N PRO A 326 -14.55 11.61 -0.86
CA PRO A 326 -14.41 10.81 0.37
C PRO A 326 -15.57 10.94 1.35
N SER A 327 -16.18 12.13 1.52
CA SER A 327 -17.34 12.30 2.42
C SER A 327 -18.57 11.47 2.04
N LYS A 328 -18.71 11.07 0.77
CA LYS A 328 -19.79 10.19 0.30
C LYS A 328 -19.44 8.71 0.47
N VAL A 329 -18.17 8.35 0.24
CA VAL A 329 -17.69 6.96 0.27
C VAL A 329 -17.39 6.51 1.71
N TYR A 330 -16.92 7.43 2.55
CA TYR A 330 -16.47 7.22 3.92
C TYR A 330 -17.12 8.26 4.86
N PRO A 331 -18.45 8.24 5.04
CA PRO A 331 -19.14 9.27 5.83
C PRO A 331 -18.59 9.33 7.26
N GLY A 332 -18.28 10.54 7.72
CA GLY A 332 -17.74 10.81 9.06
C GLY A 332 -16.30 10.34 9.30
N ARG A 333 -15.58 9.90 8.27
CA ARG A 333 -14.18 9.47 8.40
C ARG A 333 -13.22 10.62 8.08
N ASN A 334 -12.44 11.00 9.09
CA ASN A 334 -11.28 11.86 8.92
C ASN A 334 -10.22 11.18 8.04
N TRP A 335 -9.61 11.96 7.14
CA TRP A 335 -8.55 11.49 6.26
C TRP A 335 -7.45 12.54 6.15
N LEU A 336 -6.23 12.05 5.96
CA LEU A 336 -5.02 12.85 5.78
C LEU A 336 -4.63 12.95 4.32
N PHE A 337 -4.82 11.86 3.58
CA PHE A 337 -4.59 11.81 2.14
C PHE A 337 -5.81 11.24 1.41
N TRP A 338 -6.01 11.68 0.18
CA TRP A 338 -7.04 11.15 -0.70
C TRP A 338 -6.43 10.80 -2.05
N GLN A 339 -6.51 9.52 -2.43
CA GLN A 339 -6.24 9.05 -3.78
C GLN A 339 -7.50 9.26 -4.63
N TYR A 340 -7.44 10.26 -5.50
CA TYR A 340 -8.60 10.74 -6.25
C TYR A 340 -8.61 10.29 -7.71
N SER A 341 -7.52 9.71 -8.18
CA SER A 341 -7.42 9.17 -9.54
C SER A 341 -6.35 8.10 -9.64
N GLY A 342 -6.62 7.06 -10.44
CA GLY A 342 -5.62 6.10 -10.93
C GLY A 342 -5.33 6.21 -12.43
N SER A 343 -5.75 7.33 -13.03
CA SER A 343 -5.58 7.62 -14.45
C SER A 343 -4.85 8.93 -14.70
N GLY A 344 -4.08 9.38 -13.71
CA GLY A 344 -3.22 10.55 -13.83
C GLY A 344 -2.26 10.42 -15.01
N LEU A 345 -2.03 11.54 -15.67
CA LEU A 345 -1.10 11.68 -16.78
C LEU A 345 -0.05 12.72 -16.40
N SER A 346 1.20 12.32 -16.55
CA SER A 346 2.37 13.14 -16.29
C SER A 346 3.36 12.93 -17.43
N HIS A 347 4.10 13.98 -17.77
CA HIS A 347 5.20 13.79 -18.72
C HIS A 347 6.43 13.14 -18.08
N GLY A 348 6.41 12.94 -16.76
CA GLY A 348 7.46 12.24 -16.02
C GLY A 348 7.30 10.73 -15.98
N VAL A 349 6.18 10.18 -16.47
CA VAL A 349 5.90 8.73 -16.51
C VAL A 349 5.25 8.38 -17.84
N SER A 350 5.66 7.29 -18.48
CA SER A 350 5.13 6.88 -19.80
C SER A 350 3.73 6.25 -19.75
N GLY A 351 3.13 6.13 -18.55
CA GLY A 351 1.85 5.48 -18.31
C GLY A 351 1.01 6.21 -17.26
N ARG A 352 -0.02 5.54 -16.76
CA ARG A 352 -0.90 6.09 -15.73
C ARG A 352 -0.19 6.13 -14.38
N ILE A 353 -0.53 7.16 -13.59
CA ILE A 353 -0.03 7.34 -12.24
C ILE A 353 -1.19 7.67 -11.30
N ASP A 354 -1.11 7.16 -10.09
CA ASP A 354 -2.06 7.45 -9.04
C ASP A 354 -1.81 8.87 -8.51
N LEU A 355 -2.87 9.67 -8.42
CA LEU A 355 -2.83 11.06 -7.98
C LEU A 355 -3.47 11.21 -6.61
N ASN A 356 -2.77 11.96 -5.76
CA ASN A 356 -3.13 12.14 -4.36
C ASN A 356 -3.15 13.62 -3.97
N VAL A 357 -3.96 13.93 -2.97
CA VAL A 357 -3.92 15.22 -2.27
C VAL A 357 -3.74 14.99 -0.78
N PHE A 358 -3.11 15.94 -0.12
CA PHE A 358 -3.11 16.09 1.34
C PHE A 358 -4.33 16.93 1.77
N HIS A 359 -4.94 16.56 2.90
CA HIS A 359 -6.04 17.30 3.51
C HIS A 359 -5.52 18.53 4.26
N GLY A 360 -5.51 19.67 3.58
CA GLY A 360 -5.18 20.96 4.19
C GLY A 360 -4.48 21.94 3.26
N ASP A 361 -4.16 23.10 3.81
CA ASP A 361 -3.36 24.13 3.15
C ASP A 361 -1.85 23.88 3.29
N GLU A 362 -1.05 24.75 2.66
CA GLU A 362 0.41 24.66 2.71
C GLU A 362 0.98 24.84 4.13
N ARG A 363 0.34 25.62 5.01
CA ARG A 363 0.80 25.81 6.39
C ARG A 363 0.55 24.55 7.21
N GLN A 364 -0.62 23.94 7.07
CA GLN A 364 -0.97 22.67 7.71
C GLN A 364 -0.04 21.56 7.24
N TRP A 365 0.28 21.51 5.94
CA TRP A 365 1.29 20.60 5.41
C TRP A 365 2.66 20.77 6.07
N ARG A 366 3.19 22.00 6.14
CA ARG A 366 4.50 22.26 6.77
C ARG A 366 4.50 21.93 8.27
N ARG A 367 3.41 22.23 8.97
CA ARG A 367 3.23 21.87 10.39
C ARG A 367 3.25 20.35 10.58
N TRP A 368 2.52 19.62 9.74
CA TRP A 368 2.48 18.16 9.78
C TRP A 368 3.85 17.53 9.54
N LEU A 369 4.59 18.02 8.55
CA LEU A 369 5.96 17.59 8.28
C LEU A 369 6.91 17.85 9.47
N GLY A 370 6.63 18.86 10.28
CA GLY A 370 7.34 19.16 11.53
C GLY A 370 6.91 18.28 12.70
N GLY A 371 5.98 17.33 12.53
CA GLY A 371 5.47 16.46 13.59
C GLY A 371 4.33 17.07 14.41
N GLY A 372 3.74 18.18 13.96
CA GLY A 372 2.51 18.69 14.56
C GLY A 372 1.30 17.83 14.18
N GLU A 373 0.34 17.69 15.09
CA GLU A 373 -0.92 17.03 14.78
C GLU A 373 -1.69 17.82 13.70
N VAL A 374 -2.19 17.09 12.71
CA VAL A 374 -3.18 17.63 11.77
C VAL A 374 -4.52 17.26 12.35
N VAL A 375 -5.24 18.24 12.87
CA VAL A 375 -6.66 18.09 13.12
C VAL A 375 -7.31 18.02 11.74
N ALA A 376 -7.59 16.80 11.28
CA ALA A 376 -8.44 16.59 10.13
C ALA A 376 -9.86 16.89 10.61
N ASP A 377 -10.28 18.15 10.50
CA ASP A 377 -11.65 18.52 10.82
C ASP A 377 -12.59 17.79 9.85
N ALA A 378 -13.51 16.99 10.40
CA ALA A 378 -14.68 16.53 9.67
C ALA A 378 -15.64 17.71 9.51
N ASN A 379 -15.67 18.32 8.33
CA ASN A 379 -16.78 19.16 7.91
C ASN A 379 -17.36 18.62 6.60
#